data_AF-A0A7J2HP80-F1
#
_entry.id   AF-A0A7J2HP80-F1
#
_cell.length_a   1.000
_cell.length_b   1.000
_cell.length_c   1.000
_cell.angle_alpha   90.00
_cell.angle_beta   90.00
_cell.angle_gamma   90.00
#
_symmetry.space_group_name_H-M   'P 1'
#
loop_
_entity.id
_entity.type
_entity.pdbx_description
1 polymer ?
#
loop_
_entity_poly.entity_id
_entity_poly.type
_entity_poly.pdbx_seq_one_letter_code
_entity_poly.pdbx_strand_id
1 'polypeptide(L)'
;MEKAVAGKARREDFLIGFLRHTPAVVSYGPAGLNASIKGIGFVVKDEYLKETIDFLMSQRDKVLKKPMEAMRILLEYFYVEEKIDFTKLSTIELARRHTWTNLNVNSEATLLFYVPPSKTYEVRCKATIHMDDEYWKLANLVHDLYHVYPYGRERDWRKTPVYVFHIKEIYDNNPAKMGEKIY
;
A
#
# COMPACT_ATOMS: atom_id res chain seq x y z
N MET A 1 12.26 5.57 -3.47
CA MET A 1 12.36 6.75 -2.58
C MET A 1 13.81 7.22 -2.40
N GLU A 2 14.80 6.33 -2.32
CA GLU A 2 16.23 6.67 -2.15
C GLU A 2 16.77 7.71 -3.15
N LYS A 3 16.55 7.52 -4.46
CA LYS A 3 16.96 8.49 -5.48
C LYS A 3 16.38 9.88 -5.23
N ALA A 4 15.14 9.95 -4.76
CA ALA A 4 14.47 11.21 -4.50
C ALA A 4 15.08 11.89 -3.26
N VAL A 5 15.30 11.14 -2.18
CA VAL A 5 16.02 11.63 -0.98
C VAL A 5 17.43 12.12 -1.31
N ALA A 6 18.14 11.45 -2.20
CA ALA A 6 19.46 11.86 -2.68
C ALA A 6 19.45 13.04 -3.68
N GLY A 7 18.27 13.59 -4.03
CA GLY A 7 18.14 14.66 -5.05
C GLY A 7 18.45 14.22 -6.48
N LYS A 8 18.46 12.91 -6.75
CA LYS A 8 18.83 12.28 -8.03
C LYS A 8 17.64 11.69 -8.79
N ALA A 9 16.41 11.84 -8.29
CA ALA A 9 15.22 11.31 -8.96
C ALA A 9 14.82 12.18 -10.16
N ARG A 10 14.59 11.54 -11.31
CA ARG A 10 14.03 12.19 -12.49
C ARG A 10 12.52 11.92 -12.56
N ARG A 11 11.81 12.66 -13.41
CA ARG A 11 10.37 12.48 -13.60
C ARG A 11 10.01 11.06 -14.02
N GLU A 12 10.82 10.44 -14.87
CA GLU A 12 10.61 9.07 -15.37
C GLU A 12 10.74 8.03 -14.25
N ASP A 13 11.62 8.29 -13.25
CA ASP A 13 11.77 7.41 -12.09
C ASP A 13 10.48 7.38 -11.25
N PHE A 14 9.71 8.48 -11.23
CA PHE A 14 8.39 8.51 -10.59
C PHE A 14 7.34 7.82 -11.48
N LEU A 15 7.25 8.18 -12.76
CA LEU A 15 6.23 7.64 -13.67
C LEU A 15 6.23 6.11 -13.71
N ILE A 16 7.39 5.49 -13.86
CA ILE A 16 7.53 4.03 -13.85
C ILE A 16 7.57 3.47 -12.42
N GLY A 17 8.16 4.21 -11.49
CA GLY A 17 8.26 3.78 -10.09
C GLY A 17 6.91 3.57 -9.42
N PHE A 18 5.92 4.43 -9.70
CA PHE A 18 4.57 4.32 -9.14
C PHE A 18 3.86 3.02 -9.55
N LEU A 19 4.19 2.43 -10.71
CA LEU A 19 3.61 1.15 -11.14
C LEU A 19 3.91 -0.02 -10.18
N ARG A 20 4.96 0.10 -9.36
CA ARG A 20 5.29 -0.86 -8.31
C ARG A 20 4.41 -0.71 -7.05
N HIS A 21 3.74 0.42 -6.92
CA HIS A 21 2.90 0.80 -5.79
C HIS A 21 1.41 0.84 -6.17
N THR A 22 1.06 0.75 -7.45
CA THR A 22 -0.32 0.91 -7.92
C THR A 22 -0.81 -0.27 -8.77
N PRO A 23 -0.97 -1.47 -8.19
CA PRO A 23 -1.54 -2.60 -8.92
C PRO A 23 -3.03 -2.36 -9.22
N ALA A 24 -3.56 -3.16 -10.13
CA ALA A 24 -5.00 -3.36 -10.22
C ALA A 24 -5.44 -4.32 -9.11
N VAL A 25 -6.29 -3.83 -8.21
CA VAL A 25 -6.98 -4.66 -7.22
C VAL A 25 -8.23 -5.23 -7.87
N VAL A 26 -8.18 -6.52 -8.17
CA VAL A 26 -9.25 -7.31 -8.75
C VAL A 26 -10.07 -7.94 -7.64
N SER A 27 -11.39 -7.75 -7.70
CA SER A 27 -12.36 -8.25 -6.71
C SER A 27 -13.66 -8.60 -7.42
N TYR A 28 -14.47 -9.48 -6.82
CA TYR A 28 -15.77 -9.85 -7.36
C TYR A 28 -16.80 -10.05 -6.25
N GLY A 29 -18.05 -9.74 -6.56
CA GLY A 29 -19.15 -9.79 -5.61
C GLY A 29 -20.40 -9.10 -6.18
N PRO A 30 -21.31 -8.61 -5.31
CA PRO A 30 -22.55 -7.97 -5.74
C PRO A 30 -22.38 -6.73 -6.64
N ALA A 31 -21.22 -6.07 -6.61
CA ALA A 31 -20.92 -4.96 -7.53
C ALA A 31 -20.31 -5.43 -8.87
N GLY A 32 -20.30 -6.74 -9.14
CA GLY A 32 -19.72 -7.34 -10.34
C GLY A 32 -18.20 -7.50 -10.27
N LEU A 33 -17.60 -7.89 -11.40
CA LEU A 33 -16.15 -7.90 -11.56
C LEU A 33 -15.61 -6.47 -11.53
N ASN A 34 -14.62 -6.23 -10.70
CA ASN A 34 -14.01 -4.91 -10.57
C ASN A 34 -12.50 -5.01 -10.51
N ALA A 35 -11.81 -4.20 -11.31
CA ALA A 35 -10.37 -3.98 -11.26
C ALA A 35 -10.11 -2.49 -11.01
N SER A 36 -9.68 -2.13 -9.80
CA SER A 36 -9.41 -0.73 -9.43
C SER A 36 -7.94 -0.51 -9.13
N ILE A 37 -7.34 0.52 -9.70
CA ILE A 37 -5.98 0.93 -9.35
C ILE A 37 -5.98 1.53 -7.94
N LYS A 38 -5.12 1.01 -7.05
CA LYS A 38 -4.99 1.50 -5.67
C LYS A 38 -3.53 1.56 -5.25
N GLY A 39 -3.17 2.58 -4.47
CA GLY A 39 -1.86 2.68 -3.83
C GLY A 39 -1.70 1.66 -2.72
N ILE A 40 -0.70 0.79 -2.79
CA ILE A 40 -0.49 -0.33 -1.87
C ILE A 40 0.90 -0.32 -1.26
N GLY A 41 1.00 -0.47 0.05
CA GLY A 41 2.28 -0.56 0.77
C GLY A 41 2.36 -1.82 1.61
N PHE A 42 3.57 -2.21 1.98
CA PHE A 42 3.75 -3.22 3.03
C PHE A 42 3.29 -2.68 4.39
N VAL A 43 3.09 -3.59 5.32
CA VAL A 43 2.94 -3.28 6.75
C VAL A 43 4.17 -3.80 7.50
N VAL A 44 4.39 -3.31 8.72
CA VAL A 44 5.39 -3.92 9.61
C VAL A 44 4.81 -5.18 10.26
N LYS A 45 5.67 -6.08 10.73
CA LYS A 45 5.28 -7.26 11.51
C LYS A 45 4.57 -6.85 12.80
N ASP A 46 3.75 -7.75 13.32
CA ASP A 46 2.85 -7.47 14.43
C ASP A 46 3.63 -7.01 15.68
N GLU A 47 4.81 -7.57 15.96
CA GLU A 47 5.66 -7.15 17.07
C GLU A 47 6.19 -5.70 16.96
N TYR A 48 6.21 -5.13 15.76
CA TYR A 48 6.68 -3.76 15.51
C TYR A 48 5.55 -2.75 15.27
N LEU A 49 4.29 -3.19 15.16
CA LEU A 49 3.15 -2.32 14.81
C LEU A 49 3.03 -1.14 15.77
N LYS A 50 2.92 -1.42 17.06
CA LYS A 50 2.71 -0.39 18.09
C LYS A 50 3.85 0.61 18.15
N GLU A 51 5.10 0.12 18.22
CA GLU A 51 6.29 0.99 18.24
C GLU A 51 6.34 1.89 17.00
N THR A 52 6.03 1.32 15.83
CA THR A 52 6.06 2.03 14.56
C THR A 52 5.00 3.13 14.52
N ILE A 53 3.78 2.83 14.94
CA ILE A 53 2.68 3.80 15.01
C ILE A 53 3.04 4.93 15.97
N ASP A 54 3.50 4.61 17.18
CA ASP A 54 3.86 5.60 18.21
C ASP A 54 4.97 6.54 17.71
N PHE A 55 6.00 5.98 17.08
CA PHE A 55 7.07 6.79 16.50
C PHE A 55 6.55 7.68 15.37
N LEU A 56 5.85 7.14 14.37
CA LEU A 56 5.35 7.92 13.23
C LEU A 56 4.39 9.03 13.69
N MET A 57 3.57 8.78 14.73
CA MET A 57 2.70 9.78 15.34
C MET A 57 3.52 10.92 15.97
N SER A 58 4.61 10.60 16.69
CA SER A 58 5.51 11.60 17.27
C SER A 58 6.23 12.47 16.22
N GLN A 59 6.36 11.96 14.99
CA GLN A 59 7.00 12.67 13.89
C GLN A 59 6.02 13.44 13.01
N ARG A 60 4.72 13.10 13.05
CA ARG A 60 3.65 13.67 12.21
C ARG A 60 3.81 15.18 12.06
N ASP A 61 3.67 15.92 13.15
CA ASP A 61 3.67 17.40 13.12
C ASP A 61 4.98 18.01 12.61
N LYS A 62 6.11 17.33 12.82
CA LYS A 62 7.44 17.78 12.39
C LYS A 62 7.60 17.68 10.87
N VAL A 63 7.00 16.65 10.26
CA VAL A 63 7.19 16.35 8.84
C VAL A 63 6.04 16.78 7.96
N LEU A 64 4.89 17.18 8.53
CA LEU A 64 3.75 17.72 7.77
C LEU A 64 4.15 18.91 6.85
N LYS A 65 5.28 19.57 7.12
CA LYS A 65 5.77 20.72 6.33
C LYS A 65 7.02 20.42 5.49
N LYS A 66 7.53 19.18 5.51
CA LYS A 66 8.83 18.79 4.93
C LYS A 66 8.74 17.43 4.23
N PRO A 67 8.28 17.36 2.97
CA PRO A 67 8.08 16.09 2.26
C PRO A 67 9.33 15.23 2.18
N MET A 68 10.51 15.85 2.02
CA MET A 68 11.79 15.14 2.02
C MET A 68 12.11 14.48 3.37
N GLU A 69 11.74 15.14 4.47
CA GLU A 69 11.92 14.60 5.82
C GLU A 69 10.98 13.42 6.05
N ALA A 70 9.72 13.54 5.62
CA ALA A 70 8.76 12.43 5.70
C ALA A 70 9.27 11.20 4.93
N MET A 71 9.79 11.40 3.71
CA MET A 71 10.38 10.32 2.92
C MET A 71 11.60 9.69 3.60
N ARG A 72 12.46 10.49 4.22
CA ARG A 72 13.62 10.00 4.97
C ARG A 72 13.19 9.14 6.16
N ILE A 73 12.23 9.63 6.95
CA ILE A 73 11.69 8.90 8.10
C ILE A 73 11.08 7.56 7.67
N LEU A 74 10.29 7.56 6.60
CA LEU A 74 9.73 6.32 6.07
C LEU A 74 10.82 5.35 5.62
N LEU A 75 11.86 5.82 4.92
CA LEU A 75 12.98 4.97 4.49
C LEU A 75 13.78 4.39 5.66
N GLU A 76 14.16 5.22 6.62
CA GLU A 76 15.08 4.85 7.69
C GLU A 76 14.40 4.06 8.82
N TYR A 77 13.10 4.24 9.02
CA TYR A 77 12.40 3.68 10.18
C TYR A 77 11.27 2.71 9.81
N PHE A 78 10.54 2.95 8.71
CA PHE A 78 9.44 2.09 8.28
C PHE A 78 9.89 1.00 7.32
N TYR A 79 10.58 1.36 6.24
CA TYR A 79 11.07 0.43 5.20
C TYR A 79 12.38 -0.25 5.60
N VAL A 80 12.43 -0.77 6.83
CA VAL A 80 13.51 -1.60 7.37
C VAL A 80 13.14 -3.06 7.14
N GLU A 81 13.91 -3.76 6.31
CA GLU A 81 13.57 -5.10 5.80
C GLU A 81 13.18 -6.09 6.90
N GLU A 82 13.89 -6.07 8.03
CA GLU A 82 13.66 -6.95 9.17
C GLU A 82 12.32 -6.67 9.87
N LYS A 83 11.81 -5.44 9.78
CA LYS A 83 10.53 -5.02 10.37
C LYS A 83 9.36 -5.28 9.43
N ILE A 84 9.58 -5.42 8.13
CA ILE A 84 8.50 -5.57 7.15
C ILE A 84 7.89 -6.97 7.20
N ASP A 85 6.56 -7.03 7.15
CA ASP A 85 5.82 -8.26 6.90
C ASP A 85 5.56 -8.39 5.39
N PHE A 86 6.42 -9.15 4.72
CA PHE A 86 6.29 -9.40 3.27
C PHE A 86 5.07 -10.24 2.89
N THR A 87 4.33 -10.80 3.86
CA THR A 87 3.10 -11.56 3.61
C THR A 87 1.84 -10.70 3.65
N LYS A 88 1.97 -9.40 4.02
CA LYS A 88 0.84 -8.48 4.17
C LYS A 88 1.08 -7.19 3.41
N LEU A 89 0.05 -6.77 2.68
CA LEU A 89 0.01 -5.48 2.00
C LEU A 89 -1.22 -4.70 2.46
N SER A 90 -1.16 -3.37 2.45
CA SER A 90 -2.28 -2.51 2.87
C SER A 90 -2.55 -1.38 1.90
N THR A 91 -3.82 -0.98 1.84
CA THR A 91 -4.30 0.20 1.10
C THR A 91 -5.40 0.89 1.88
N ILE A 92 -5.49 2.21 1.77
CA ILE A 92 -6.66 2.95 2.21
C ILE A 92 -7.78 2.84 1.15
N GLU A 93 -9.03 2.84 1.60
CA GLU A 93 -10.22 2.95 0.76
C GLU A 93 -10.80 4.36 0.89
N LEU A 94 -10.91 5.06 -0.24
CA LEU A 94 -11.39 6.45 -0.29
C LEU A 94 -12.80 6.57 -0.88
N ALA A 95 -13.21 5.63 -1.72
CA ALA A 95 -14.43 5.76 -2.54
C ALA A 95 -15.61 4.97 -1.99
N ARG A 96 -15.37 3.85 -1.27
CA ARG A 96 -16.38 2.92 -0.76
C ARG A 96 -17.40 2.47 -1.84
N ARG A 97 -16.90 2.20 -3.06
CA ARG A 97 -17.70 1.73 -4.22
C ARG A 97 -17.51 0.23 -4.48
N HIS A 98 -17.25 -0.19 -5.72
CA HIS A 98 -17.27 -1.60 -6.12
C HIS A 98 -16.34 -2.49 -5.29
N THR A 99 -15.07 -2.11 -5.09
CA THR A 99 -14.14 -2.88 -4.24
C THR A 99 -14.68 -3.05 -2.82
N TRP A 100 -15.24 -1.98 -2.24
CA TRP A 100 -15.81 -2.03 -0.90
C TRP A 100 -17.01 -2.97 -0.84
N THR A 101 -17.97 -2.81 -1.75
CA THR A 101 -19.15 -3.69 -1.83
C THR A 101 -18.75 -5.15 -2.02
N ASN A 102 -17.76 -5.42 -2.87
CA ASN A 102 -17.28 -6.78 -3.13
C ASN A 102 -16.57 -7.37 -1.91
N LEU A 103 -15.60 -6.66 -1.33
CA LEU A 103 -14.79 -7.18 -0.22
C LEU A 103 -15.56 -7.37 1.09
N ASN A 104 -16.68 -6.68 1.27
CA ASN A 104 -17.57 -6.91 2.41
C ASN A 104 -18.32 -8.25 2.35
N VAL A 105 -18.44 -8.86 1.16
CA VAL A 105 -19.14 -10.14 0.97
C VAL A 105 -18.19 -11.26 0.59
N ASN A 106 -17.08 -10.93 -0.06
CA ASN A 106 -16.08 -11.87 -0.53
C ASN A 106 -14.68 -11.32 -0.29
N SER A 107 -13.94 -11.95 0.62
CA SER A 107 -12.59 -11.52 0.98
C SER A 107 -11.54 -11.83 -0.09
N GLU A 108 -11.83 -12.66 -1.10
CA GLU A 108 -10.85 -13.03 -2.11
C GLU A 108 -10.56 -11.86 -3.06
N ALA A 109 -9.28 -11.56 -3.24
CA ALA A 109 -8.80 -10.53 -4.15
C ALA A 109 -7.51 -10.94 -4.85
N THR A 110 -7.28 -10.35 -6.01
CA THR A 110 -6.04 -10.51 -6.76
C THR A 110 -5.44 -9.13 -7.00
N LEU A 111 -4.15 -8.97 -6.68
CA LEU A 111 -3.38 -7.77 -7.00
C LEU A 111 -2.55 -8.08 -8.24
N LEU A 112 -2.87 -7.41 -9.35
CA LEU A 112 -2.10 -7.52 -10.57
C LEU A 112 -1.11 -6.35 -10.66
N PHE A 113 0.17 -6.66 -10.46
CA PHE A 113 1.26 -5.73 -10.70
C PHE A 113 1.73 -5.85 -12.13
N TYR A 114 1.94 -4.71 -12.80
CA TYR A 114 2.52 -4.69 -14.14
C TYR A 114 3.44 -3.49 -14.30
N VAL A 115 4.69 -3.78 -14.70
CA VAL A 115 5.67 -2.78 -15.10
C VAL A 115 6.16 -3.16 -16.50
N PRO A 116 5.85 -2.34 -17.52
CA PRO A 116 6.29 -2.61 -18.89
C PRO A 116 7.81 -2.79 -19.01
N PRO A 117 8.26 -3.62 -19.97
CA PRO A 117 7.45 -4.34 -20.95
C PRO A 117 6.93 -5.71 -20.48
N SER A 118 7.49 -6.30 -19.41
CA SER A 118 7.29 -7.73 -19.14
C SER A 118 7.25 -8.12 -17.68
N LYS A 119 7.47 -7.20 -16.73
CA LYS A 119 7.42 -7.54 -15.31
C LYS A 119 5.97 -7.52 -14.86
N THR A 120 5.42 -8.68 -14.53
CA THR A 120 4.05 -8.81 -14.07
C THR A 120 3.94 -9.90 -13.03
N TYR A 121 3.19 -9.61 -11.97
CA TYR A 121 2.97 -10.55 -10.88
C TYR A 121 1.49 -10.54 -10.53
N GLU A 122 0.93 -11.73 -10.42
CA GLU A 122 -0.40 -11.95 -9.86
C GLU A 122 -0.25 -12.39 -8.41
N VAL A 123 -0.74 -11.57 -7.49
CA VAL A 123 -0.70 -11.84 -6.06
C VAL A 123 -2.12 -12.14 -5.60
N ARG A 124 -2.40 -13.40 -5.27
CA ARG A 124 -3.70 -13.81 -4.72
C ARG A 124 -3.69 -13.64 -3.23
N CYS A 125 -4.76 -13.08 -2.70
CA CYS A 125 -4.81 -12.70 -1.30
C CYS A 125 -6.23 -12.78 -0.72
N LYS A 126 -6.29 -12.93 0.61
CA LYS A 126 -7.51 -12.65 1.37
C LYS A 126 -7.42 -11.24 1.93
N ALA A 127 -8.44 -10.43 1.71
CA ALA A 127 -8.55 -9.10 2.27
C ALA A 127 -9.29 -9.12 3.63
N THR A 128 -8.76 -8.41 4.61
CA THR A 128 -9.45 -8.03 5.84
C THR A 128 -9.73 -6.53 5.84
N ILE A 129 -10.86 -6.12 6.43
CA ILE A 129 -11.28 -4.71 6.48
C ILE A 129 -11.04 -4.18 7.90
N HIS A 130 -10.31 -3.08 8.00
CA HIS A 130 -9.87 -2.46 9.24
C HIS A 130 -10.43 -1.06 9.36
N MET A 131 -11.12 -0.78 10.47
CA MET A 131 -11.89 0.46 10.69
C MET A 131 -11.35 1.32 11.84
N ASP A 132 -10.76 0.69 12.88
CA ASP A 132 -10.29 1.36 14.10
C ASP A 132 -9.28 0.49 14.88
N ASP A 133 -8.26 -0.01 14.19
CA ASP A 133 -7.18 -0.81 14.81
C ASP A 133 -5.80 -0.34 14.36
N GLU A 134 -4.76 -1.09 14.74
CA GLU A 134 -3.37 -0.74 14.48
C GLU A 134 -3.05 -0.71 12.97
N TYR A 135 -3.59 -1.63 12.18
CA TYR A 135 -3.40 -1.60 10.72
C TYR A 135 -4.09 -0.39 10.10
N TRP A 136 -5.30 -0.07 10.56
CA TRP A 136 -6.01 1.15 10.14
C TRP A 136 -5.22 2.42 10.46
N LYS A 137 -4.67 2.54 11.68
CA LYS A 137 -3.83 3.67 12.09
C LYS A 137 -2.58 3.76 11.25
N LEU A 138 -1.86 2.65 11.10
CA LEU A 138 -0.59 2.62 10.38
C LEU A 138 -0.75 3.05 8.92
N ALA A 139 -1.68 2.45 8.19
CA ALA A 139 -1.83 2.74 6.76
C ALA A 139 -2.31 4.17 6.51
N ASN A 140 -3.21 4.71 7.34
CA ASN A 140 -3.61 6.11 7.25
C ASN A 140 -2.45 7.06 7.59
N LEU A 141 -1.64 6.74 8.60
CA LEU A 141 -0.51 7.55 9.01
C LEU A 141 0.60 7.57 7.93
N VAL A 142 0.97 6.41 7.39
CA VAL A 142 1.94 6.30 6.29
C VAL A 142 1.42 7.02 5.05
N HIS A 143 0.14 6.85 4.71
CA HIS A 143 -0.48 7.60 3.61
C HIS A 143 -0.34 9.11 3.82
N ASP A 144 -0.71 9.62 4.99
CA ASP A 144 -0.66 11.04 5.27
C ASP A 144 0.78 11.55 5.24
N LEU A 145 1.73 10.86 5.87
CA LEU A 145 3.15 11.18 5.79
C LEU A 145 3.65 11.27 4.33
N TYR A 146 3.15 10.42 3.44
CA TYR A 146 3.51 10.46 2.02
C TYR A 146 2.77 11.56 1.22
N HIS A 147 1.53 11.93 1.60
CA HIS A 147 0.62 12.78 0.80
C HIS A 147 0.26 14.14 1.42
N VAL A 148 0.90 14.61 2.49
CA VAL A 148 0.49 15.84 3.21
C VAL A 148 0.65 17.16 2.41
N TYR A 149 1.17 17.17 1.19
CA TYR A 149 1.10 18.36 0.32
C TYR A 149 0.47 18.00 -1.04
N PRO A 150 -0.62 18.68 -1.49
CA PRO A 150 -1.03 20.07 -1.20
C PRO A 150 -2.28 20.27 -0.31
N TYR A 151 -2.84 19.25 0.36
CA TYR A 151 -4.20 19.37 0.91
C TYR A 151 -4.33 19.92 2.34
N GLY A 152 -3.24 20.01 3.11
CA GLY A 152 -3.13 20.88 4.31
C GLY A 152 -4.18 20.74 5.41
N ARG A 153 -4.97 19.64 5.44
CA ARG A 153 -6.03 19.43 6.42
C ARG A 153 -5.87 18.07 7.08
N GLU A 154 -6.14 18.05 8.38
CA GLU A 154 -6.33 16.83 9.13
C GLU A 154 -7.46 16.01 8.50
N ARG A 155 -7.16 14.77 8.13
CA ARG A 155 -8.13 13.85 7.56
C ARG A 155 -8.94 13.19 8.66
N ASP A 156 -10.25 13.06 8.41
CA ASP A 156 -11.10 12.20 9.22
C ASP A 156 -10.88 10.74 8.85
N TRP A 157 -9.97 10.06 9.56
CA TRP A 157 -9.61 8.67 9.28
C TRP A 157 -10.79 7.69 9.40
N ARG A 158 -11.88 8.06 10.10
CA ARG A 158 -13.10 7.23 10.21
C ARG A 158 -13.78 7.04 8.84
N LYS A 159 -13.47 7.90 7.88
CA LYS A 159 -13.97 7.82 6.49
C LYS A 159 -13.09 6.95 5.60
N THR A 160 -11.88 6.60 6.04
CA THR A 160 -10.86 5.94 5.23
C THR A 160 -10.49 4.57 5.82
N PRO A 161 -11.36 3.56 5.62
CA PRO A 161 -11.06 2.20 6.02
C PRO A 161 -9.83 1.68 5.30
N VAL A 162 -9.22 0.65 5.87
CA VAL A 162 -8.01 0.03 5.36
C VAL A 162 -8.30 -1.40 4.98
N TYR A 163 -7.84 -1.82 3.82
CA TYR A 163 -7.75 -3.24 3.49
C TYR A 163 -6.34 -3.72 3.83
N VAL A 164 -6.24 -4.86 4.51
CA VAL A 164 -5.00 -5.63 4.60
C VAL A 164 -5.17 -6.88 3.76
N PHE A 165 -4.35 -7.02 2.74
CA PHE A 165 -4.27 -8.17 1.86
C PHE A 165 -3.24 -9.15 2.40
N HIS A 166 -3.72 -10.30 2.86
CA HIS A 166 -2.91 -11.42 3.33
C HIS A 166 -2.57 -12.30 2.12
N ILE A 167 -1.30 -12.27 1.71
CA ILE A 167 -0.82 -12.97 0.53
C ILE A 167 -0.97 -14.48 0.73
N LYS A 168 -1.58 -15.13 -0.26
CA LYS A 168 -1.78 -16.59 -0.33
C LYS A 168 -0.88 -17.23 -1.36
N GLU A 169 -0.80 -16.62 -2.52
CA GLU A 169 -0.03 -17.13 -3.66
C GLU A 169 0.56 -15.98 -4.45
N ILE A 170 1.73 -16.19 -5.04
CA ILE A 170 2.32 -15.27 -6.01
C ILE A 170 2.63 -16.06 -7.28
N TYR A 171 2.20 -15.54 -8.41
CA TYR A 171 2.50 -16.06 -9.72
C TYR A 171 3.33 -15.07 -10.52
N ASP A 172 4.43 -15.54 -11.13
CA ASP A 172 5.21 -14.79 -12.12
C ASP A 172 4.56 -14.93 -13.49
N ASN A 173 3.85 -13.86 -13.88
CA ASN A 173 3.15 -13.78 -15.15
C ASN A 173 4.04 -13.29 -16.29
N ASN A 174 5.36 -13.17 -16.08
CA ASN A 174 6.29 -12.81 -17.14
C ASN A 174 6.05 -13.73 -18.35
N PRO A 175 6.02 -13.21 -19.60
CA PRO A 175 5.80 -14.03 -20.79
C PRO A 175 6.73 -15.25 -20.92
N ALA A 176 7.93 -15.23 -20.31
CA ALA A 176 8.82 -16.37 -20.29
C ALA A 176 8.44 -17.45 -19.26
N LYS A 177 7.66 -17.08 -18.22
CA LYS A 177 7.25 -17.94 -17.11
C LYS A 177 5.79 -18.39 -17.20
N MET A 178 4.95 -17.61 -17.87
CA MET A 178 3.55 -17.93 -18.18
C MET A 178 2.71 -18.33 -16.94
N GLY A 179 2.88 -17.61 -15.83
CA GLY A 179 2.10 -17.84 -14.61
C GLY A 179 2.66 -18.96 -13.73
N GLU A 180 3.99 -19.01 -13.60
CA GLU A 180 4.65 -19.93 -12.67
C GLU A 180 4.37 -19.49 -11.22
N LYS A 181 3.88 -20.40 -10.37
CA LYS A 181 3.71 -20.12 -8.94
C LYS A 181 5.08 -20.06 -8.25
N ILE A 182 5.37 -18.94 -7.59
CA ILE A 182 6.65 -18.66 -6.91
C ILE A 182 6.52 -18.50 -5.38
N TYR A 183 5.29 -18.43 -4.87
CA TYR A 183 4.94 -18.46 -3.44
C TYR A 183 3.54 -19.06 -3.31
#